data_AF-M6A2E8-F1
#
_entry.id   AF-M6A2E8-F1
#
_cell.length_a   1.000
_cell.length_b   1.000
_cell.length_c   1.000
_cell.angle_alpha   90.00
_cell.angle_beta   90.00
_cell.angle_gamma   90.00
#
_symmetry.space_group_name_H-M   'P 1'
#
loop_
_entity.id
_entity.type
_entity.pdbx_description
1 polymer ?
#
loop_
_entity_poly.entity_id
_entity_poly.type
_entity_poly.pdbx_seq_one_letter_code
_entity_poly.pdbx_strand_id
1 'polypeptide(L)'
;MAKTKQNSQTSLPEQFSEMLNSFERVRDNALSKLASRDDGDFKAGQLNWWSGKIGSIITQASQIQENFRRGRHALDTFNDSDSIHAIGNSIRKSARDNLEEIIKTAVTMYYQFCIDLDEIKTKGKR
;
A
#
# COMPACT_ATOMS: atom_id res chain seq x y z
N MET A 1 43.82 -23.82 -8.80
CA MET A 1 42.60 -24.26 -8.06
C MET A 1 41.69 -23.05 -7.89
N ALA A 2 40.61 -22.97 -8.67
CA ALA A 2 39.65 -21.87 -8.59
C ALA A 2 38.66 -22.13 -7.44
N LYS A 3 38.56 -21.19 -6.49
CA LYS A 3 37.57 -21.25 -5.40
C LYS A 3 36.20 -20.87 -5.96
N THR A 4 35.34 -21.86 -6.16
CA THR A 4 33.93 -21.66 -6.52
C THR A 4 33.21 -21.04 -5.32
N LYS A 5 32.74 -19.79 -5.44
CA LYS A 5 31.83 -19.18 -4.47
C LYS A 5 30.50 -19.91 -4.55
N GLN A 6 30.13 -20.63 -3.49
CA GLN A 6 28.75 -21.08 -3.29
C GLN A 6 27.87 -19.84 -3.10
N ASN A 7 27.08 -19.50 -4.11
CA ASN A 7 25.93 -18.62 -3.93
C ASN A 7 24.88 -19.43 -3.18
N SER A 8 24.79 -19.23 -1.87
CA SER A 8 23.65 -19.67 -1.07
C SER A 8 22.41 -18.92 -1.56
N GLN A 9 21.69 -19.49 -2.51
CA GLN A 9 20.31 -19.08 -2.80
C GLN A 9 19.47 -19.46 -1.58
N THR A 10 19.09 -18.46 -0.78
CA THR A 10 18.13 -18.60 0.33
C THR A 10 16.87 -19.27 -0.21
N SER A 11 16.39 -20.27 0.52
CA SER A 11 15.21 -21.04 0.13
C SER A 11 13.97 -20.13 0.08
N LEU A 12 12.99 -20.46 -0.77
CA LEU A 12 11.74 -19.69 -0.88
C LEU A 12 11.08 -19.38 0.49
N PRO A 13 11.03 -20.31 1.45
CA PRO A 13 10.54 -20.04 2.81
C PRO A 13 11.36 -19.02 3.59
N GLU A 14 12.68 -19.01 3.43
CA GLU A 14 13.57 -18.01 4.05
C GLU A 14 13.34 -16.63 3.44
N GLN A 15 13.18 -16.55 2.11
CA GLN A 15 12.86 -15.28 1.44
C GLN A 15 11.49 -14.73 1.88
N PHE A 16 10.49 -15.60 2.04
CA PHE A 16 9.18 -15.22 2.60
C PHE A 16 9.29 -14.76 4.06
N SER A 17 10.10 -15.43 4.87
CA SER A 17 10.31 -15.07 6.27
C SER A 17 11.07 -13.74 6.41
N GLU A 18 12.09 -13.51 5.59
CA GLU A 18 12.81 -12.24 5.52
C GLU A 18 11.91 -11.09 5.06
N MET A 19 11.04 -11.34 4.07
CA MET A 19 10.04 -10.38 3.62
C MET A 19 9.05 -10.05 4.74
N LEU A 20 8.50 -11.05 5.44
CA LEU A 20 7.61 -10.84 6.58
C LEU A 20 8.28 -10.04 7.69
N ASN A 21 9.50 -10.42 8.09
CA ASN A 21 10.27 -9.69 9.11
C ASN A 21 10.55 -8.24 8.69
N SER A 22 10.81 -8.00 7.40
CA SER A 22 10.98 -6.64 6.85
C SER A 22 9.69 -5.83 6.96
N PHE A 23 8.53 -6.43 6.63
CA PHE A 23 7.22 -5.80 6.80
C PHE A 23 6.92 -5.49 8.27
N GLU A 24 7.19 -6.41 9.19
CA GLU A 24 7.00 -6.20 10.63
C GLU A 24 7.89 -5.07 11.14
N ARG A 25 9.16 -5.01 10.71
CA ARG A 25 10.06 -3.92 11.09
C ARG A 25 9.61 -2.56 10.53
N VAL A 26 9.13 -2.53 9.29
CA VAL A 26 8.60 -1.30 8.67
C VAL A 26 7.33 -0.85 9.40
N ARG A 27 6.45 -1.80 9.74
CA ARG A 27 5.27 -1.57 10.57
C ARG A 27 5.66 -0.98 11.91
N ASP A 28 6.55 -1.61 12.65
CA ASP A 28 6.94 -1.19 14.00
C ASP A 28 7.62 0.20 14.00
N ASN A 29 8.43 0.49 12.98
CA ASN A 29 9.00 1.83 12.78
C ASN A 29 7.94 2.88 12.44
N ALA A 30 6.93 2.54 11.62
CA ALA A 30 5.83 3.44 11.32
C ALA A 30 4.99 3.70 12.58
N LEU A 31 4.73 2.66 13.38
CA LEU A 31 4.04 2.74 14.67
C LEU A 31 4.78 3.64 15.66
N SER A 32 6.09 3.45 15.81
CA SER A 32 6.93 4.27 16.69
C SER A 32 6.89 5.77 16.30
N LYS A 33 7.00 6.08 15.00
CA LYS A 33 6.91 7.47 14.49
C LYS A 33 5.51 8.08 14.63
N LEU A 34 4.47 7.26 14.60
CA LEU A 34 3.10 7.71 14.80
C LEU A 34 2.81 7.96 16.28
N ALA A 35 3.30 7.09 17.18
CA ALA A 35 3.19 7.26 18.63
C ALA A 35 4.02 8.43 19.19
N SER A 36 5.05 8.88 18.46
CA SER A 36 5.86 10.05 18.82
C SER A 36 5.27 11.39 18.35
N ARG A 37 4.11 11.39 17.67
CA ARG A 37 3.41 12.64 17.34
C ARG A 37 2.52 13.01 18.52
N ASP A 38 2.78 14.17 19.13
CA ASP A 38 2.04 14.67 20.29
C ASP A 38 0.52 14.66 20.05
N ASP A 39 -0.15 13.88 20.90
CA ASP A 39 -1.59 13.86 21.08
C ASP A 39 -2.04 15.21 21.63
N GLY A 40 -2.69 16.00 20.78
CA GLY A 40 -3.76 16.87 21.25
C GLY A 40 -5.04 16.34 20.67
N ASP A 41 -6.09 16.25 21.50
CA ASP A 41 -7.48 15.91 21.18
C ASP A 41 -7.89 16.13 19.74
N PHE A 42 -8.82 15.31 19.25
CA PHE A 42 -9.38 15.37 17.89
C PHE A 42 -9.58 16.82 17.39
N LYS A 43 -8.60 17.34 16.64
CA LYS A 43 -8.58 18.77 16.25
C LYS A 43 -9.48 18.98 15.04
N ALA A 44 -10.13 20.14 14.93
CA ALA A 44 -10.96 20.49 13.77
C ALA A 44 -10.25 20.31 12.41
N GLY A 45 -8.92 20.50 12.35
CA GLY A 45 -8.12 20.25 11.16
C GLY A 45 -7.99 18.77 10.76
N GLN A 46 -8.22 17.85 11.70
CA GLN A 46 -8.21 16.41 11.42
C GLN A 46 -9.41 16.03 10.55
N LEU A 47 -10.62 16.56 10.77
CA LEU A 47 -11.79 16.29 9.91
C LEU A 47 -11.53 16.64 8.43
N ASN A 48 -10.91 17.79 8.17
CA ASN A 48 -10.54 18.20 6.82
C ASN A 48 -9.48 17.27 6.22
N TRP A 49 -8.50 16.84 7.03
CA TRP A 49 -7.51 15.86 6.63
C TRP A 49 -8.16 14.51 6.29
N TRP A 50 -9.09 14.02 7.12
CA TRP A 50 -9.86 12.79 6.92
C TRP A 50 -10.71 12.85 5.66
N SER A 51 -11.46 13.93 5.48
CA SER A 51 -12.25 14.18 4.26
C SER A 51 -11.34 14.16 3.02
N GLY A 52 -10.14 14.72 3.12
CA GLY A 52 -9.13 14.67 2.06
C GLY A 52 -8.65 13.23 1.77
N LYS A 53 -8.41 12.41 2.81
CA LYS A 53 -7.99 11.01 2.64
C LYS A 53 -9.09 10.13 2.04
N ILE A 54 -10.34 10.26 2.50
CA ILE A 54 -11.49 9.58 1.89
C ILE A 54 -11.68 10.04 0.44
N GLY A 55 -11.61 11.34 0.17
CA GLY A 55 -11.67 11.88 -1.19
C GLY A 55 -10.58 11.31 -2.11
N SER A 56 -9.36 11.14 -1.59
CA SER A 56 -8.27 10.47 -2.30
C SER A 56 -8.62 9.01 -2.63
N ILE A 57 -9.13 8.23 -1.67
CA ILE A 57 -9.55 6.84 -1.91
C ILE A 57 -10.62 6.77 -2.99
N ILE A 58 -11.64 7.63 -2.92
CA ILE A 58 -12.72 7.69 -3.90
C ILE A 58 -12.18 8.03 -5.30
N THR A 59 -11.25 8.98 -5.38
CA THR A 59 -10.61 9.37 -6.65
C THR A 59 -9.86 8.19 -7.27
N GLN A 60 -9.04 7.51 -6.47
CA GLN A 60 -8.27 6.35 -6.94
C GLN A 60 -9.19 5.21 -7.41
N ALA A 61 -10.24 4.90 -6.64
CA ALA A 61 -11.23 3.88 -7.00
C ALA A 61 -11.99 4.23 -8.28
N SER A 62 -12.37 5.50 -8.44
CA SER A 62 -13.07 5.99 -9.64
C SER A 62 -12.19 5.91 -10.89
N GLN A 63 -10.89 6.21 -10.77
CA GLN A 63 -9.93 6.06 -11.86
C GLN A 63 -9.77 4.60 -12.31
N ILE A 64 -9.77 3.65 -11.36
CA ILE A 64 -9.77 2.22 -11.69
C ILE A 64 -11.02 1.91 -12.52
N GLN A 65 -12.21 2.25 -12.03
CA GLN A 65 -13.46 1.98 -12.74
C GLN A 65 -13.47 2.57 -14.16
N GLU A 66 -13.02 3.82 -14.32
CA GLU A 66 -12.99 4.50 -15.60
C GLU A 66 -11.99 3.87 -16.58
N ASN A 67 -10.79 3.50 -16.11
CA ASN A 67 -9.79 2.85 -16.96
C ASN A 67 -10.27 1.47 -17.44
N PHE A 68 -10.97 0.71 -16.59
CA PHE A 68 -11.61 -0.53 -17.02
C PHE A 68 -12.73 -0.30 -18.03
N ARG A 69 -13.54 0.75 -17.86
CA ARG A 69 -14.59 1.11 -18.82
C ARG A 69 -14.00 1.49 -20.18
N ARG A 70 -13.00 2.36 -20.21
CA ARG A 70 -12.28 2.75 -21.44
C ARG A 70 -11.58 1.56 -22.08
N GLY A 71 -11.00 0.69 -21.27
CA GLY A 71 -10.39 -0.55 -21.71
C GLY A 71 -11.33 -1.45 -22.48
N ARG A 72 -12.53 -1.70 -21.95
CA ARG A 72 -13.56 -2.48 -22.65
C ARG A 72 -13.89 -1.89 -24.02
N HIS A 73 -14.14 -0.58 -24.07
CA HIS A 73 -14.41 0.10 -25.34
C HIS A 73 -13.24 0.02 -26.33
N ALA A 74 -11.99 0.11 -25.84
CA ALA A 74 -10.82 -0.04 -26.70
C ALA A 74 -10.70 -1.47 -27.26
N LEU A 75 -10.99 -2.48 -26.45
CA LEU A 75 -11.01 -3.89 -26.88
C LEU A 75 -12.14 -4.20 -27.87
N ASP A 76 -13.23 -3.44 -27.85
CA ASP A 76 -14.27 -3.52 -28.89
C ASP A 76 -13.79 -2.96 -30.24
N THR A 77 -12.75 -2.13 -30.22
CA THR A 77 -12.18 -1.45 -31.41
C THR A 77 -10.94 -2.16 -31.96
N PHE A 78 -10.06 -2.63 -31.09
CA PHE A 78 -8.82 -3.31 -31.44
C PHE A 78 -8.93 -4.80 -31.12
N ASN A 79 -8.86 -5.64 -32.15
CA ASN A 79 -9.04 -7.09 -32.03
C ASN A 79 -7.76 -7.91 -32.31
N ASP A 80 -6.62 -7.26 -32.55
CA ASP A 80 -5.34 -7.93 -32.69
C ASP A 80 -4.73 -8.26 -31.31
N SER A 81 -4.01 -9.38 -31.25
CA SER A 81 -3.47 -9.93 -30.01
C SER A 81 -2.51 -8.96 -29.30
N ASP A 82 -1.73 -8.18 -30.06
CA ASP A 82 -0.72 -7.29 -29.50
C ASP A 82 -1.38 -6.07 -28.84
N SER A 83 -2.37 -5.47 -29.50
CA SER A 83 -3.17 -4.39 -28.93
C SER A 83 -3.94 -4.83 -27.69
N ILE A 84 -4.58 -6.01 -27.73
CA ILE A 84 -5.30 -6.56 -26.58
C ILE A 84 -4.36 -6.71 -25.37
N HIS A 85 -3.16 -7.26 -25.58
CA HIS A 85 -2.17 -7.41 -24.51
C HIS A 85 -1.65 -6.06 -23.99
N ALA A 86 -1.36 -5.12 -24.88
CA ALA A 86 -0.89 -3.79 -24.50
C ALA A 86 -1.94 -3.03 -23.66
N ILE A 87 -3.20 -3.03 -24.10
CA ILE A 87 -4.33 -2.43 -23.39
C ILE A 87 -4.51 -3.08 -22.02
N GLY A 88 -4.52 -4.42 -21.97
CA GLY A 88 -4.67 -5.17 -20.73
C GLY A 88 -3.55 -4.90 -19.72
N ASN A 89 -2.30 -4.85 -20.17
CA ASN A 89 -1.15 -4.58 -19.31
C ASN A 89 -1.17 -3.15 -18.76
N SER A 90 -1.54 -2.16 -19.58
CA SER A 90 -1.66 -0.77 -19.17
C SER A 90 -2.72 -0.60 -18.06
N ILE A 91 -3.91 -1.17 -18.25
CA ILE A 91 -5.01 -1.11 -17.27
C ILE A 91 -4.59 -1.79 -15.96
N ARG A 92 -3.97 -2.97 -16.03
CA ARG A 92 -3.50 -3.70 -14.83
C ARG A 92 -2.48 -2.90 -14.05
N LYS A 93 -1.51 -2.27 -14.74
CA LYS A 93 -0.48 -1.45 -14.09
C LYS A 93 -1.11 -0.26 -13.36
N SER A 94 -1.95 0.52 -14.05
CA SER A 94 -2.64 1.66 -13.42
C SER A 94 -3.53 1.24 -12.26
N ALA A 95 -4.23 0.11 -12.39
CA ALA A 95 -5.08 -0.40 -11.31
C ALA A 95 -4.26 -0.78 -10.08
N ARG A 96 -3.10 -1.42 -10.28
CA ARG A 96 -2.16 -1.73 -9.21
C ARG A 96 -1.68 -0.48 -8.50
N ASP A 97 -1.20 0.52 -9.24
CA ASP A 97 -0.68 1.76 -8.65
C ASP A 97 -1.75 2.46 -7.80
N ASN A 98 -2.98 2.53 -8.30
CA ASN A 98 -4.10 3.12 -7.58
C ASN A 98 -4.51 2.31 -6.33
N LEU A 99 -4.49 0.97 -6.40
CA LEU A 99 -4.76 0.10 -5.25
C LEU A 99 -3.69 0.25 -4.16
N GLU A 100 -2.41 0.35 -4.55
CA GLU A 100 -1.33 0.59 -3.60
C GLU A 100 -1.52 1.93 -2.85
N GLU A 101 -1.95 2.99 -3.53
CA GLU A 101 -2.26 4.28 -2.89
C GLU A 101 -3.49 4.22 -1.97
N ILE A 102 -4.54 3.47 -2.36
CA ILE A 102 -5.70 3.22 -1.49
C ILE A 102 -5.25 2.51 -0.22
N ILE A 103 -4.45 1.44 -0.33
CA ILE A 103 -3.96 0.67 0.82
C ILE A 103 -3.11 1.56 1.74
N LYS A 104 -2.15 2.32 1.19
CA LYS A 104 -1.34 3.27 1.98
C LYS A 104 -2.21 4.26 2.75
N THR A 105 -3.22 4.80 2.09
CA THR A 105 -4.15 5.76 2.70
C THR A 105 -4.99 5.10 3.79
N ALA A 106 -5.59 3.94 3.50
CA ALA A 106 -6.44 3.19 4.42
C ALA A 106 -5.66 2.71 5.65
N VAL A 107 -4.42 2.24 5.49
CA VAL A 107 -3.54 1.84 6.58
C VAL A 107 -3.18 3.05 7.47
N THR A 108 -2.87 4.20 6.86
CA THR A 108 -2.60 5.44 7.61
C THR A 108 -3.83 5.84 8.44
N MET A 109 -5.02 5.74 7.85
CA MET A 109 -6.29 6.02 8.50
C MET A 109 -6.59 5.03 9.63
N TYR A 110 -6.41 3.73 9.40
CA TYR A 110 -6.59 2.67 10.41
C TYR A 110 -5.68 2.89 11.61
N TYR A 111 -4.40 3.20 11.39
CA TYR A 111 -3.46 3.42 12.47
C TYR A 111 -3.78 4.65 13.32
N GLN A 112 -4.41 5.68 12.75
CA GLN A 112 -4.84 6.84 13.53
C GLN A 112 -6.13 6.60 14.33
N PHE A 113 -6.99 5.65 13.91
CA PHE A 113 -8.26 5.35 14.60
C PHE A 113 -8.16 4.21 15.61
N CYS A 114 -7.46 3.14 15.23
CA CYS A 114 -7.60 1.83 15.87
C CYS A 114 -6.39 1.46 16.72
N ILE A 115 -5.30 2.22 16.64
CA ILE A 115 -4.22 2.06 17.60
C ILE A 115 -4.44 3.04 18.72
N ASP A 116 -4.82 2.45 19.84
CA ASP A 116 -4.72 3.10 21.13
C ASP A 116 -3.23 3.37 21.41
N LEU A 117 -2.78 4.57 21.04
CA LEU A 117 -1.38 4.97 21.21
C LEU A 117 -1.00 4.97 22.69
N ASP A 118 -1.98 5.07 23.60
CA ASP A 118 -1.77 4.95 25.05
C ASP A 118 -1.41 3.52 25.46
N GLU A 119 -1.99 2.49 24.84
CA GLU A 119 -1.62 1.09 25.09
C GLU A 119 -0.20 0.77 24.60
N ILE A 120 0.24 1.40 23.49
CA ILE A 120 1.62 1.28 22.99
C ILE A 120 2.62 2.04 23.88
N LYS A 121 2.29 3.27 24.30
CA LYS A 121 3.14 4.07 25.19
C LYS A 121 3.34 3.41 26.56
N THR A 122 2.33 2.71 27.07
CA THR A 122 2.43 1.97 28.35
C THR A 122 3.20 0.66 28.24
N LYS A 123 3.14 -0.06 27.12
CA LYS A 123 3.98 -1.25 26.87
C LYS A 123 5.48 -0.93 26.77
N GLY A 124 5.85 0.25 26.27
CA GLY A 124 7.26 0.69 26.19
C GLY A 124 7.86 1.23 27.50
N LYS A 125 7.06 1.39 28.56
CA LYS A 125 7.49 1.89 29.87
C LYS A 125 7.60 0.82 30.96
N ARG A 126 7.31 -0.44 30.64
CA ARG A 126 7.52 -1.59 31.55
C ARG A 126 8.85 -2.28 31.27
#